data_AF-V4SE48-F1
#
_entry.id   AF-V4SE48-F1
#
_cell.length_a   1.000
_cell.length_b   1.000
_cell.length_c   1.000
_cell.angle_alpha   90.00
_cell.angle_beta   90.00
_cell.angle_gamma   90.00
#
_symmetry.space_group_name_H-M   'P 1'
#
loop_
_entity.id
_entity.type
_entity.pdbx_description
1 polymer ?
#
loop_
_entity_poly.entity_id
_entity_poly.type
_entity_poly.pdbx_seq_one_letter_code
_entity_poly.pdbx_strand_id
1 'polypeptide(L)' 'CERLILLESDAKELRDYSILLYHCGLYEQSLQYLKFYQDSMVEYFSDLTSDIYLVMI' A
#
# COMPACT_ATOMS: atom_id res chain seq x y z
N CYS A 1 -9.29 -4.35 -21.98
CA CYS A 1 -8.95 -4.99 -20.69
C CYS A 1 -7.45 -4.90 -20.50
N GLU A 2 -6.98 -3.81 -19.91
CA GLU A 2 -5.57 -3.63 -19.59
C GLU A 2 -5.32 -4.32 -18.25
N ARG A 3 -4.38 -5.27 -18.22
CA ARG A 3 -3.99 -5.98 -17.01
C ARG A 3 -3.06 -5.06 -16.24
N LEU A 4 -3.52 -4.50 -15.12
CA LEU A 4 -2.65 -3.77 -14.21
C LEU A 4 -1.63 -4.77 -13.67
N ILE A 5 -0.37 -4.61 -14.08
CA ILE A 5 0.76 -5.36 -13.53
C ILE A 5 1.24 -4.52 -12.35
N LEU A 6 1.00 -4.99 -11.12
CA LEU A 6 1.67 -4.43 -9.93
C LEU A 6 3.17 -4.73 -10.08
N LEU A 7 3.92 -3.76 -10.56
CA LEU A 7 5.37 -3.80 -10.59
C LEU A 7 5.85 -3.23 -9.25
N GLU A 8 6.41 -4.10 -8.41
CA GLU A 8 7.15 -3.68 -7.20
C GLU A 8 6.36 -2.75 -6.26
N SER A 9 5.15 -3.17 -5.86
CA SER A 9 4.40 -2.75 -4.66
C SER A 9 4.67 -1.34 -4.09
N ASP A 10 4.63 -0.28 -4.90
CA ASP A 10 4.53 1.07 -4.35
C ASP A 10 3.21 1.12 -3.58
N ALA A 11 3.26 1.54 -2.31
CA ALA A 11 2.09 1.70 -1.45
C ALA A 11 0.98 2.50 -2.18
N LYS A 12 1.35 3.45 -3.05
CA LYS A 12 0.40 4.21 -3.86
C LYS A 12 -0.39 3.35 -4.84
N GLU A 13 0.24 2.36 -5.48
CA GLU A 13 -0.43 1.44 -6.41
C GLU A 13 -1.43 0.55 -5.68
N LEU A 14 -1.11 0.09 -4.45
CA LEU A 14 -2.04 -0.67 -3.61
C LEU A 14 -3.29 0.14 -3.28
N ARG A 15 -3.13 1.42 -2.94
CA ARG A 15 -4.25 2.34 -2.70
C ARG A 15 -5.10 2.52 -3.96
N ASP A 16 -4.48 2.86 -5.09
CA ASP A 16 -5.20 3.17 -6.32
C ASP A 16 -5.94 1.94 -6.85
N TYR A 17 -5.35 0.74 -6.70
CA TYR A 17 -6.01 -0.52 -7.03
C TYR A 17 -7.18 -0.83 -6.08
N SER A 18 -7.05 -0.55 -4.78
CA SER A 18 -8.16 -0.71 -3.83
C SER A 18 -9.37 0.16 -4.19
N ILE A 19 -9.13 1.38 -4.70
CA ILE A 19 -10.18 2.31 -5.14
C ILE A 19 -10.86 1.79 -6.41
N LEU A 20 -10.09 1.31 -7.37
CA LEU A 20 -10.62 0.72 -8.60
C LEU A 20 -11.54 -0.48 -8.28
N LEU A 21 -11.10 -1.37 -7.40
CA LEU A 21 -11.88 -2.54 -6.95
C LEU A 21 -13.18 -2.12 -6.26
N TYR A 22 -13.16 -1.05 -5.47
CA TYR A 22 -14.35 -0.51 -4.82
C TYR A 22 -15.39 -0.04 -5.85
N HIS A 23 -14.95 0.70 -6.87
CA HIS A 23 -15.82 1.17 -7.95
C HIS A 23 -16.37 0.04 -8.82
N CYS A 24 -15.67 -1.10 -8.91
CA CYS A 24 -16.15 -2.31 -9.58
C CYS A 24 -17.13 -3.15 -8.73
N GLY A 25 -17.43 -2.76 -7.49
CA GLY A 25 -18.26 -3.52 -6.57
C GLY A 25 -17.55 -4.73 -5.93
N LEU A 26 -16.22 -4.85 -6.10
CA LEU A 26 -15.39 -5.92 -5.53
C LEU A 26 -14.91 -5.52 -4.13
N TYR A 27 -15.85 -5.33 -3.21
CA TYR A 27 -15.58 -4.72 -1.90
C TYR A 27 -14.60 -5.52 -1.03
N GLU A 28 -14.69 -6.84 -1.04
CA GLU A 28 -13.80 -7.70 -0.24
C GLU A 28 -12.34 -7.59 -0.72
N GLN A 29 -12.13 -7.61 -2.04
CA GLN A 29 -10.80 -7.43 -2.63
C GLN A 29 -10.29 -6.01 -2.38
N SER A 30 -11.15 -5.01 -2.53
CA SER A 30 -10.83 -3.62 -2.22
C SER A 30 -10.33 -3.46 -0.79
N LEU A 31 -11.04 -4.04 0.19
CA LEU A 31 -10.64 -4.02 1.59
C LEU A 31 -9.28 -4.71 1.81
N GLN A 32 -9.04 -5.84 1.15
CA GLN A 32 -7.78 -6.56 1.27
C GLN A 32 -6.60 -5.71 0.78
N TYR A 33 -6.72 -5.05 -0.37
CA TYR A 33 -5.67 -4.19 -0.90
C TYR A 33 -5.49 -2.90 -0.08
N LEU A 34 -6.58 -2.38 0.50
CA LEU A 34 -6.48 -1.26 1.43
C LEU A 34 -5.72 -1.62 2.71
N LYS A 35 -5.86 -2.85 3.21
CA LYS A 35 -5.06 -3.36 4.34
C LYS A 35 -3.59 -3.47 3.97
N PHE A 36 -3.26 -4.03 2.80
CA PHE A 36 -1.87 -4.08 2.34
C PHE A 36 -1.24 -2.68 2.21
N TYR A 37 -2.01 -1.69 1.75
CA TYR A 37 -1.56 -0.29 1.76
C TYR A 37 -1.25 0.19 3.18
N GLN A 38 -2.14 -0.06 4.15
CA GLN A 38 -1.92 0.33 5.55
C GLN A 38 -0.70 -0.38 6.15
N ASP A 39 -0.53 -1.67 5.90
CA ASP A 39 0.59 -2.46 6.40
C ASP A 39 1.92 -1.96 5.80
N SER A 40 1.94 -1.65 4.50
CA SER A 40 3.13 -1.05 3.85
C SER A 40 3.46 0.33 4.45
N MET A 41 2.47 1.15 4.77
CA MET A 41 2.67 2.44 5.44
C MET A 41 3.27 2.26 6.84
N VAL A 42 2.85 1.25 7.60
CA VAL A 42 3.42 0.95 8.91
C VAL A 42 4.89 0.55 8.78
N GLU A 43 5.25 -0.24 7.77
CA GLU A 43 6.64 -0.60 7.46
C GLU A 43 7.49 0.64 7.14
N TYR A 44 7.01 1.52 6.26
CA TYR A 44 7.67 2.81 5.97
C TYR A 44 7.84 3.69 7.22
N PHE A 45 6.84 3.73 8.11
CA PHE A 45 6.94 4.51 9.35
C PHE A 45 7.88 3.86 10.36
N SER A 46 7.91 2.53 10.48
CA SER A 46 8.87 1.84 11.35
C SER A 46 10.30 2.02 10.85
N ASP A 47 10.53 1.94 9.54
CA ASP A 47 11.84 2.17 8.94
C ASP A 47 12.29 3.63 9.14
N LEU A 48 11.38 4.59 8.98
CA LEU A 48 11.68 6.01 9.23
C LEU A 48 12.00 6.28 10.71
N THR A 49 11.37 5.58 11.65
CA THR A 49 11.76 5.68 13.07
C THR A 49 13.15 5.11 13.31
N SER A 50 13.52 3.99 12.69
CA SER A 50 14.86 3.42 12.78
C SER A 50 15.94 4.33 12.16
N ASP A 51 15.64 4.99 11.05
CA ASP A 51 16.56 5.93 10.39
C ASP A 51 16.73 7.24 11.20
N ILE A 52 15.67 7.77 11.82
CA ILE A 52 15.78 8.95 12.70
C ILE A 52 16.68 8.64 13.92
N TYR A 53 16.53 7.46 14.53
CA TYR A 53 17.35 7.06 15.68
C TYR A 53 18.83 6.82 15.30
N LEU A 54 19.13 6.37 14.08
CA LEU A 54 20.50 6.20 13.59
C LEU A 54 21.20 7.55 13.29
N VAL A 55 20.43 8.57 12.88
CA VAL A 55 20.94 9.94 12.64
C VAL A 55 21.07 10.75 13.95
N MET A 56 20.48 10.30 15.05
CA MET A 56 20.53 10.94 16.37
C MET A 56 21.63 10.43 17.32
N ILE A 57 22.57 9.58 16.85
CA ILE A 57 23.78 9.14 17.57
C ILE A 57 25.02 9.72 16.88
#